data_AF-A0A0N4Y8G9-F1
#
_entry.id   AF-A0A0N4Y8G9-F1
#
_cell.length_a   1.000
_cell.length_b   1.000
_cell.length_c   1.000
_cell.angle_alpha   90.00
_cell.angle_beta   90.00
_cell.angle_gamma   90.00
#
_symmetry.space_group_name_H-M   'P 1'
#
loop_
_entity.id
_entity.type
_entity.pdbx_description
1 polymer ?
#
loop_
_entity_poly.entity_id
_entity_poly.type
_entity_poly.pdbx_seq_one_letter_code
_entity_poly.pdbx_strand_id
1 'polypeptide(L)'
;MLGILSSPYYSNSLSAFEMLLPAVVRQYRLTVVVLSCIIVCLHFVEAIYTLLLCDELRFSFACAAKWFLQTACIGYPSLKILMAHVHKTRKEQ
;
A
#
# COMPACT_ATOMS: atom_id res chain seq x y z
N MET A 1 -14.83 49.38 0.75
CA MET A 1 -14.77 47.90 0.69
C MET A 1 -13.42 47.31 1.14
N LEU A 2 -12.56 48.07 1.84
CA LEU A 2 -11.23 47.62 2.33
C LEU A 2 -11.17 47.34 3.85
N GLY A 3 -12.20 47.73 4.62
CA GLY A 3 -12.17 47.65 6.09
C GLY A 3 -12.48 46.27 6.70
N ILE A 4 -12.95 45.30 5.90
CA ILE A 4 -13.28 43.95 6.40
C ILE A 4 -12.00 43.08 6.50
N LEU A 5 -11.02 43.32 5.63
CA LEU A 5 -9.70 42.64 5.63
C LEU A 5 -8.74 43.17 6.71
N SER A 6 -8.98 44.37 7.25
CA SER A 6 -8.15 44.96 8.32
C SER A 6 -8.64 44.63 9.73
N SER A 7 -9.71 43.84 9.86
CA SER A 7 -10.22 43.47 11.17
C SER A 7 -9.24 42.51 11.84
N PRO A 8 -8.74 42.80 13.06
CA PRO A 8 -7.78 41.95 13.76
C PRO A 8 -8.31 40.53 13.99
N TYR A 9 -9.64 40.36 13.97
CA TYR A 9 -10.27 39.04 13.99
C TYR A 9 -9.91 38.20 12.76
N TYR A 10 -9.93 38.79 11.55
CA TYR A 10 -9.66 38.09 10.30
C TYR A 10 -8.16 37.80 10.11
N SER A 11 -7.28 38.72 10.54
CA SER A 11 -5.83 38.50 10.50
C SER A 11 -5.37 37.42 11.49
N ASN A 12 -5.97 37.37 12.67
CA ASN A 12 -5.64 36.36 13.69
C ASN A 12 -6.20 34.98 13.30
N SER A 13 -7.39 34.92 12.70
CA SER A 13 -7.92 33.66 12.17
C SER A 13 -7.12 33.14 10.96
N LEU A 14 -6.69 34.04 10.06
CA LEU A 14 -5.91 33.66 8.88
C LEU A 14 -4.52 33.15 9.27
N SER A 15 -3.83 33.83 10.21
CA SER A 15 -2.53 33.39 10.72
C SER A 15 -2.60 32.06 11.48
N ALA A 16 -3.68 31.82 12.24
CA ALA A 16 -3.92 30.52 12.88
C ALA A 16 -4.13 29.40 11.84
N PHE A 17 -4.85 29.68 10.76
CA PHE A 17 -5.07 28.73 9.67
C PHE A 17 -3.77 28.42 8.90
N GLU A 18 -2.99 29.46 8.54
CA GLU A 18 -1.67 29.34 7.92
C GLU A 18 -0.67 28.55 8.79
N MET A 19 -0.81 28.62 10.11
CA MET A 19 0.02 27.83 11.04
C MET A 19 -0.44 26.37 11.18
N LEU A 20 -1.76 26.12 11.11
CA LEU A 20 -2.34 24.79 11.25
C LEU A 20 -2.17 23.92 9.98
N LEU A 21 -2.30 24.53 8.80
CA LEU A 21 -2.19 23.87 7.50
C LEU A 21 -0.90 23.04 7.33
N PRO A 22 0.31 23.58 7.56
CA PRO A 22 1.54 22.82 7.39
C PRO A 22 1.70 21.70 8.43
N ALA A 23 1.13 21.85 9.64
CA ALA A 23 1.13 20.81 10.65
C ALA A 23 0.24 19.63 10.24
N VAL A 24 -0.98 19.91 9.76
CA VAL A 24 -1.92 18.90 9.26
C VAL A 24 -1.38 18.19 8.02
N VAL A 25 -0.81 18.95 7.06
CA VAL A 25 -0.20 18.38 5.85
C VAL A 25 1.00 17.51 6.21
N ARG A 26 1.85 17.94 7.16
CA ARG A 26 3.00 17.15 7.62
C ARG A 26 2.57 15.86 8.30
N GLN A 27 1.54 15.91 9.14
CA GLN A 27 1.02 14.73 9.82
C GLN A 27 0.39 13.74 8.84
N TYR A 28 -0.40 14.22 7.87
CA TYR A 28 -0.94 13.39 6.80
C TYR A 28 0.18 12.76 5.96
N ARG A 29 1.21 13.54 5.60
CA ARG A 29 2.36 13.04 4.83
C ARG A 29 3.11 11.93 5.57
N LEU A 30 3.36 12.09 6.87
CA LEU A 30 4.01 11.05 7.67
C LEU A 30 3.15 9.78 7.73
N THR A 31 1.85 9.92 8.00
CA THR A 31 0.93 8.78 8.02
C THR A 31 0.89 8.04 6.69
N VAL A 32 0.82 8.76 5.58
CA VAL A 32 0.84 8.16 4.23
C VAL A 32 2.16 7.41 3.99
N VAL A 33 3.30 8.00 4.32
CA VAL A 33 4.61 7.33 4.15
C VAL A 33 4.70 6.06 4.98
N VAL A 34 4.29 6.10 6.25
CA VAL A 34 4.29 4.93 7.15
C VAL A 34 3.39 3.82 6.61
N LEU A 35 2.17 4.16 6.20
CA LEU A 35 1.23 3.20 5.61
C LEU A 35 1.76 2.61 4.31
N SER A 36 2.36 3.43 3.43
CA SER A 36 2.99 2.95 2.20
C SER A 36 4.13 1.97 2.48
N CYS A 37 4.97 2.23 3.48
CA CYS A 37 6.03 1.29 3.89
C CYS A 37 5.44 -0.04 4.38
N ILE A 38 4.40 0.01 5.21
CA ILE A 38 3.71 -1.19 5.71
C ILE A 38 3.11 -2.00 4.55
N ILE A 39 2.45 -1.33 3.60
CA ILE A 39 1.87 -1.97 2.42
C ILE A 39 2.96 -2.64 1.58
N VAL A 40 4.08 -1.95 1.32
CA VAL A 40 5.20 -2.53 0.57
C VAL A 40 5.75 -3.77 1.28
N CYS A 41 5.96 -3.72 2.60
CA CYS A 41 6.39 -4.87 3.38
C CYS A 41 5.41 -6.05 3.27
N LEU A 42 4.09 -5.78 3.35
CA LEU A 42 3.04 -6.79 3.18
C LEU A 42 3.12 -7.45 1.80
N HIS A 43 3.21 -6.66 0.73
CA HIS A 43 3.36 -7.17 -0.63
C HIS A 43 4.63 -8.03 -0.79
N PHE A 44 5.74 -7.67 -0.15
CA PHE A 44 6.96 -8.49 -0.14
C PHE A 44 6.77 -9.83 0.57
N VAL A 45 6.11 -9.85 1.72
CA VAL A 45 5.80 -11.09 2.45
C VAL A 45 4.89 -12.00 1.61
N GLU A 46 3.85 -11.45 0.99
CA GLU A 46 2.97 -12.20 0.10
C GLU A 46 3.73 -12.76 -1.12
N ALA A 47 4.62 -11.96 -1.72
CA ALA A 47 5.40 -12.41 -2.86
C ALA A 47 6.39 -13.53 -2.49
N ILE A 48 7.04 -13.46 -1.33
CA ILE A 48 7.89 -14.55 -0.81
C ILE A 48 7.06 -15.82 -0.57
N TYR A 49 5.87 -15.69 0.02
CA TYR A 49 4.97 -16.82 0.21
C TYR A 49 4.57 -17.49 -1.11
N THR A 50 4.32 -16.69 -2.16
CA THR A 50 4.10 -17.19 -3.52
C THR A 50 5.27 -18.03 -4.04
N LEU A 51 6.52 -17.64 -3.78
CA LEU A 51 7.69 -18.43 -4.19
C LEU A 51 7.74 -19.79 -3.48
N LEU A 52 7.49 -19.81 -2.16
CA LEU A 52 7.43 -21.06 -1.39
C LEU A 52 6.33 -21.98 -1.90
N LEU A 53 5.15 -21.42 -2.20
CA LEU A 53 4.02 -22.18 -2.73
C LEU A 53 4.30 -22.74 -4.13
N CYS A 54 5.01 -21.99 -4.98
CA CYS A 54 5.44 -22.47 -6.29
C CYS A 54 6.50 -23.60 -6.19
N ASP A 55 7.39 -23.54 -5.19
CA ASP A 55 8.38 -24.59 -4.93
C ASP A 55 7.70 -25.90 -4.50
N GLU A 56 6.70 -25.84 -3.61
CA GLU A 56 5.88 -27.00 -3.23
C GLU A 56 5.17 -27.65 -4.43
N LEU A 57 4.69 -26.84 -5.38
CA LEU A 57 4.05 -27.32 -6.61
C LEU A 57 5.05 -27.82 -7.67
N ARG A 58 6.36 -27.76 -7.40
CA ARG A 58 7.44 -28.07 -8.35
C ARG A 58 7.33 -27.26 -9.65
N PHE A 59 6.84 -26.03 -9.56
CA PHE A 59 6.79 -25.13 -10.72
C PHE A 59 8.22 -24.71 -11.12
N SER A 60 8.43 -24.51 -12.41
CA SER A 60 9.70 -23.98 -12.91
C SER A 60 9.97 -22.59 -12.32
N PHE A 61 11.25 -22.29 -12.03
CA PHE A 61 11.70 -21.00 -11.49
C PHE A 61 11.17 -19.81 -12.30
N ALA A 62 11.10 -19.93 -13.63
CA ALA A 62 10.56 -18.88 -14.50
C ALA A 62 9.05 -18.64 -14.27
N CYS A 63 8.28 -19.68 -13.95
CA CYS A 63 6.87 -19.56 -13.60
C CYS A 63 6.72 -18.92 -12.21
N ALA A 64 7.50 -19.38 -11.23
CA ALA A 64 7.52 -18.83 -9.88
C ALA A 64 7.87 -17.33 -9.87
N ALA A 65 8.86 -16.91 -10.68
CA ALA A 65 9.24 -15.50 -10.83
C ALA A 65 8.09 -14.63 -11.40
N LYS A 66 7.29 -15.17 -12.32
CA LYS A 66 6.11 -14.46 -12.86
C LYS A 66 5.03 -14.28 -11.79
N TRP A 67 4.77 -15.31 -11.01
CA TRP A 67 3.83 -15.25 -9.90
C TRP A 67 4.32 -14.32 -8.78
N PHE A 68 5.62 -14.33 -8.47
CA PHE A 68 6.26 -13.39 -7.54
C PHE A 68 6.08 -11.95 -8.00
N LEU A 69 6.45 -11.63 -9.25
CA LEU A 69 6.34 -10.28 -9.77
C LEU A 69 4.88 -9.80 -9.80
N GLN A 70 3.96 -10.69 -10.17
CA GLN A 70 2.53 -10.38 -10.16
C GLN A 70 2.01 -10.12 -8.74
N THR A 71 2.41 -10.93 -7.76
CA THR A 71 2.02 -10.75 -6.35
C THR A 71 2.67 -9.50 -5.76
N ALA A 72 3.91 -9.17 -6.09
CA ALA A 72 4.56 -7.94 -5.64
C ALA A 72 3.81 -6.68 -6.15
N CYS A 73 3.34 -6.69 -7.41
CA CYS A 73 2.63 -5.55 -8.01
C CYS A 73 1.15 -5.46 -7.61
N ILE A 74 0.43 -6.59 -7.55
CA ILE A 74 -1.03 -6.62 -7.32
C ILE A 74 -1.38 -6.95 -5.86
N GLY A 75 -0.54 -7.72 -5.17
CA GLY A 75 -0.77 -8.20 -3.81
C GLY A 75 -1.68 -9.43 -3.74
N TYR A 76 -2.40 -9.55 -2.63
CA TYR A 76 -3.31 -10.64 -2.27
C TYR A 76 -4.21 -11.20 -3.38
N PRO A 77 -4.83 -10.40 -4.28
CA PRO A 77 -5.68 -10.94 -5.34
C PRO A 77 -4.95 -11.92 -6.26
N SER A 78 -3.67 -11.67 -6.56
CA SER A 78 -2.84 -12.58 -7.38
C SER A 78 -2.58 -13.90 -6.64
N LEU A 79 -2.21 -13.79 -5.36
CA LEU A 79 -1.97 -14.95 -4.50
C LEU A 79 -3.22 -15.83 -4.35
N LYS A 80 -4.42 -15.23 -4.28
CA LYS A 80 -5.69 -15.98 -4.21
C LYS A 80 -5.92 -16.86 -5.44
N ILE A 81 -5.57 -16.38 -6.64
CA ILE A 81 -5.70 -17.16 -7.87
C ILE A 81 -4.74 -18.36 -7.83
N LEU A 82 -3.50 -18.14 -7.39
CA LEU A 82 -2.53 -19.22 -7.24
C LEU A 82 -3.00 -20.25 -6.20
N MET A 83 -3.50 -19.81 -5.04
CA MET A 83 -4.05 -20.71 -4.03
C MET A 83 -5.25 -21.52 -4.53
N ALA A 84 -6.14 -20.91 -5.33
CA ALA A 84 -7.25 -21.63 -5.95
C ALA A 84 -6.77 -22.72 -6.92
N HIS A 85 -5.70 -22.45 -7.66
CA HIS A 85 -5.06 -23.44 -8.52
C HIS A 85 -4.43 -24.58 -7.69
N VAL A 86 -3.68 -24.26 -6.64
CA VAL A 86 -3.10 -25.25 -5.71
C VAL A 86 -4.16 -26.17 -5.13
N HIS A 87 -5.28 -25.60 -4.65
CA HIS A 87 -6.37 -26.37 -4.05
C HIS A 87 -7.01 -27.34 -5.05
N LYS A 88 -7.06 -26.97 -6.34
CA LYS A 88 -7.52 -27.86 -7.40
C LYS A 88 -6.52 -28.99 -7.64
N THR A 89 -5.23 -28.68 -7.80
CA THR A 89 -4.19 -29.68 -8.03
C THR A 89 -4.10 -30.70 -6.90
N ARG A 90 -4.25 -30.27 -5.63
CA ARG A 90 -4.22 -31.17 -4.47
C ARG A 90 -5.42 -32.10 -4.35
N LYS A 91 -6.55 -31.81 -5.02
CA LYS A 91 -7.73 -32.70 -5.05
C LYS A 91 -7.67 -33.74 -6.18
N GLU A 92 -6.84 -33.48 -7.19
CA GLU A 92 -6.68 -34.35 -8.36
C GLU A 92 -5.49 -35.33 -8.22
N GLN A 93 -4.65 -35.15 -7.19
CA GLN A 93 -3.67 -36.13 -6.71
C GLN A 93 -4.26 -37.05 -5.65
#